data_AF-A0A1V1UNF1-F1
#
_entry.id   AF-A0A1V1UNF1-F1
#
_cell.length_a   1.000
_cell.length_b   1.000
_cell.length_c   1.000
_cell.angle_alpha   90.00
_cell.angle_beta   90.00
_cell.angle_gamma   90.00
#
_symmetry.space_group_name_H-M   'P 1'
#
loop_
_entity.id
_entity.type
_entity.pdbx_description
1 polymer ?
#
loop_
_entity_poly.entity_id
_entity_poly.type
_entity_poly.pdbx_seq_one_letter_code
_entity_poly.pdbx_strand_id
1 'polypeptide(L)'
;MPDADKLPSVQERREEIAKRMGDQLRRYVLEINKAYTKKHPSIEFKRTQAVERHRSERKALDDMQRIRWEKETSARAARLPKGVSGLWSRITGKYSKIRTQNELDAWQSYTRDQAERDALVSRQLDERQQLQRAIKQMRKQRSQDIADLHNELSAYLMMERGYAATAKVKADLGKQSEKSPRDRIRERDRSKDKGSDFNP
;
A
#
# COMPACT_ATOMS: atom_id res chain seq x y z
N MET A 1 -20.48 60.77 25.71
CA MET A 1 -20.98 59.43 25.35
C MET A 1 -20.49 59.12 23.94
N PRO A 2 -20.02 57.91 23.62
CA PRO A 2 -19.69 57.58 22.23
C PRO A 2 -20.99 57.51 21.39
N ASP A 3 -20.99 58.18 20.24
CA ASP A 3 -22.12 58.28 19.31
C ASP A 3 -22.57 56.89 18.81
N ALA A 4 -23.84 56.56 19.01
CA ALA A 4 -24.43 55.29 18.57
C ALA A 4 -24.40 55.09 17.04
N ASP A 5 -24.35 56.18 16.27
CA ASP A 5 -24.38 56.19 14.80
C ASP A 5 -23.02 55.84 14.14
N LYS A 6 -21.93 55.72 14.93
CA LYS A 6 -20.60 55.33 14.43
C LYS A 6 -20.29 53.85 14.60
N LEU A 7 -21.24 53.06 15.11
CA LEU A 7 -21.05 51.62 15.29
C LEU A 7 -21.40 50.87 13.99
N PRO A 8 -20.47 50.05 13.45
CA PRO A 8 -20.74 49.26 12.26
C PRO A 8 -21.94 48.33 12.49
N SER A 9 -22.72 48.13 11.43
CA SER A 9 -23.89 47.26 11.50
C SER A 9 -23.47 45.83 11.90
N VAL A 10 -24.38 45.09 12.52
CA VAL A 10 -24.15 43.68 12.90
C VAL A 10 -23.70 42.85 11.68
N GLN A 11 -24.20 43.19 10.50
CA GLN A 11 -23.83 42.54 9.24
C GLN A 11 -22.39 42.85 8.84
N GLU A 12 -21.96 44.12 8.89
CA GLU A 12 -20.59 44.52 8.59
C GLU A 12 -19.58 43.91 9.57
N ARG A 13 -19.92 43.84 10.87
CA ARG A 13 -19.07 43.16 11.87
C ARG A 13 -18.92 41.67 11.59
N ARG A 14 -19.99 41.00 11.17
CA ARG A 14 -19.96 39.58 10.77
C ARG A 14 -19.07 39.35 9.55
N GLU A 15 -19.13 40.22 8.55
CA GLU A 15 -18.27 40.13 7.37
C GLU A 15 -16.79 40.35 7.70
N GLU A 16 -16.49 41.29 8.60
CA GLU A 16 -15.14 41.53 9.10
C GLU A 16 -14.57 40.30 9.85
N ILE A 17 -15.39 39.67 10.70
CA ILE A 17 -15.03 38.45 11.43
C ILE A 17 -14.80 37.28 10.46
N ALA A 18 -15.68 37.10 9.47
CA ALA A 18 -15.55 36.06 8.46
C ALA A 18 -14.25 36.22 7.62
N LYS A 19 -13.88 37.44 7.25
CA LYS A 19 -12.62 37.73 6.54
C LYS A 19 -11.39 37.37 7.39
N ARG A 20 -11.34 37.81 8.65
CA ARG A 20 -10.23 37.49 9.57
C ARG A 20 -10.07 35.99 9.79
N MET A 21 -11.19 35.26 9.90
CA MET A 21 -11.18 33.80 10.03
C MET A 21 -10.70 33.09 8.76
N GLY A 22 -11.09 33.57 7.58
CA GLY A 22 -10.57 33.04 6.32
C GLY A 22 -9.04 33.17 6.22
N ASP A 23 -8.47 34.28 6.70
CA ASP A 23 -7.03 34.48 6.73
C ASP A 23 -6.33 33.59 7.78
N GLN A 24 -6.95 33.38 8.93
CA GLN A 24 -6.44 32.46 9.94
C GLN A 24 -6.47 31.00 9.45
N LEU A 25 -7.52 30.58 8.72
CA LEU A 25 -7.60 29.26 8.12
C LEU A 25 -6.49 29.05 7.06
N ARG A 26 -6.24 30.05 6.20
CA ARG A 26 -5.13 30.00 5.25
C ARG A 26 -3.80 29.79 5.97
N ARG A 27 -3.58 30.46 7.10
CA ARG A 27 -2.37 30.26 7.92
C ARG A 27 -2.29 28.84 8.47
N TYR A 28 -3.36 28.29 9.02
CA TYR A 28 -3.37 26.90 9.51
C TYR A 28 -3.15 25.87 8.40
N VAL A 29 -3.76 26.05 7.22
CA VAL A 29 -3.50 25.18 6.07
C VAL A 29 -2.03 25.25 5.65
N LEU A 30 -1.43 26.45 5.65
CA LEU A 30 0.01 26.61 5.39
C LEU A 30 0.87 25.91 6.44
N GLU A 31 0.50 25.97 7.72
CA GLU A 31 1.20 25.29 8.81
C GLU A 31 1.11 23.76 8.69
N ILE A 32 -0.08 23.21 8.41
CA ILE A 32 -0.27 21.77 8.14
C ILE A 32 0.59 21.34 6.95
N ASN A 33 0.58 22.14 5.87
CA ASN A 33 1.40 21.87 4.70
C ASN A 33 2.90 21.91 5.03
N LYS A 34 3.34 22.86 5.85
CA LYS A 34 4.73 22.99 6.31
C LYS A 34 5.15 21.82 7.21
N ALA A 35 4.27 21.36 8.09
CA ALA A 35 4.51 20.18 8.91
C ALA A 35 4.61 18.92 8.05
N TYR A 36 3.75 18.79 7.03
CA TYR A 36 3.80 17.69 6.06
C TYR A 36 5.09 17.72 5.22
N THR A 37 5.47 18.87 4.67
CA THR A 37 6.70 19.00 3.87
C THR A 37 7.96 18.74 4.69
N LYS A 38 7.96 19.00 6.00
CA LYS A 38 9.06 18.59 6.89
C LYS A 38 9.15 17.07 7.07
N LYS A 39 8.01 16.36 7.13
CA LYS A 39 7.98 14.89 7.30
C LYS A 39 8.27 14.14 6.00
N HIS A 40 7.94 14.75 4.85
CA HIS A 40 8.05 14.13 3.53
C HIS A 40 9.47 13.65 3.15
N PRO A 41 10.56 14.43 3.35
CA PRO A 41 11.92 13.99 3.05
C PRO A 41 12.32 12.69 3.75
N SER A 42 11.87 12.49 4.99
CA SER A 42 12.20 11.27 5.76
C SER A 42 11.62 10.01 5.13
N ILE A 43 10.42 10.09 4.53
CA ILE A 43 9.78 8.96 3.87
C ILE A 43 10.35 8.74 2.48
N GLU A 44 10.62 9.81 1.72
CA GLU A 44 11.28 9.67 0.42
C GLU A 44 12.69 9.09 0.58
N PHE A 45 13.43 9.49 1.61
CA PHE A 45 14.73 8.91 1.94
C PHE A 45 14.64 7.40 2.24
N LYS A 46 13.65 6.98 3.04
CA LYS A 46 13.40 5.55 3.29
C LYS A 46 13.06 4.79 2.00
N ARG A 47 12.30 5.42 1.11
CA ARG A 47 11.94 4.85 -0.19
C ARG A 47 13.18 4.71 -1.09
N THR A 48 14.02 5.73 -1.22
CA THR A 48 15.23 5.66 -2.04
C THR A 48 16.20 4.62 -1.51
N GLN A 49 16.41 4.58 -0.19
CA GLN A 49 17.23 3.57 0.47
C GLN A 49 16.70 2.15 0.23
N ALA A 50 15.38 1.93 0.34
CA ALA A 50 14.77 0.63 0.06
C ALA A 50 14.98 0.21 -1.40
N VAL A 51 14.83 1.14 -2.36
CA VAL A 51 15.06 0.86 -3.79
C VAL A 51 16.51 0.49 -4.06
N GLU A 52 17.47 1.22 -3.50
CA GLU A 52 18.89 0.92 -3.65
C GLU A 52 19.25 -0.44 -3.07
N ARG A 53 18.78 -0.73 -1.84
CA ARG A 53 18.97 -2.03 -1.20
C ARG A 53 18.38 -3.16 -2.04
N HIS A 54 17.14 -3.01 -2.51
CA HIS A 54 16.48 -4.03 -3.33
C HIS A 54 17.22 -4.30 -4.63
N ARG A 55 17.78 -3.25 -5.26
CA ARG A 55 18.61 -3.38 -6.46
C ARG A 55 19.89 -4.15 -6.16
N SER A 56 20.59 -3.81 -5.07
CA SER A 56 21.81 -4.53 -4.68
C SER A 56 21.55 -5.99 -4.33
N GLU A 57 20.45 -6.29 -3.63
CA GLU A 57 20.07 -7.66 -3.25
C GLU A 57 19.76 -8.52 -4.48
N ARG A 58 18.98 -7.97 -5.43
CA ARG A 58 18.68 -8.68 -6.68
C ARG A 58 19.94 -8.96 -7.48
N LYS A 59 20.80 -7.95 -7.64
CA LYS A 59 22.07 -8.11 -8.35
C LYS A 59 22.95 -9.16 -7.69
N ALA A 60 23.07 -9.12 -6.36
CA ALA A 60 23.87 -10.09 -5.61
C ALA A 60 23.31 -11.52 -5.76
N LEU A 61 21.98 -11.68 -5.70
CA LEU A 61 21.33 -12.98 -5.91
C LEU A 61 21.58 -13.49 -7.34
N ASP A 62 21.37 -12.65 -8.35
CA ASP A 62 21.58 -12.99 -9.75
C ASP A 62 23.04 -13.37 -10.03
N ASP A 63 24.01 -12.61 -9.51
CA ASP A 63 25.44 -12.91 -9.66
C ASP A 63 25.81 -14.24 -9.00
N MET A 64 25.31 -14.49 -7.79
CA MET A 64 25.51 -15.76 -7.07
C MET A 64 24.89 -16.95 -7.81
N GLN A 65 23.65 -16.82 -8.29
CA GLN A 65 22.96 -17.85 -9.06
C GLN A 65 23.67 -18.10 -10.40
N ARG A 66 24.16 -17.07 -11.09
CA ARG A 66 24.93 -17.22 -12.33
C ARG A 66 26.21 -18.03 -12.13
N ILE A 67 27.02 -17.66 -11.14
CA ILE A 67 28.28 -18.37 -10.83
C ILE A 67 27.99 -19.85 -10.48
N ARG A 68 26.94 -20.08 -9.67
CA ARG A 68 26.51 -21.42 -9.30
C ARG A 68 26.04 -22.21 -10.51
N TRP A 69 25.23 -21.60 -11.38
CA TRP A 69 24.71 -22.21 -12.59
C TRP A 69 25.84 -22.67 -13.53
N GLU A 70 26.87 -21.85 -13.73
CA GLU A 70 28.03 -22.22 -14.56
C GLU A 70 28.79 -23.40 -13.96
N LYS A 71 29.00 -23.41 -12.64
CA LYS A 71 29.66 -24.51 -11.93
C LYS A 71 28.85 -25.81 -12.00
N GLU A 72 27.54 -25.74 -11.79
CA GLU A 72 26.67 -26.91 -11.85
C GLU A 72 26.51 -27.44 -13.29
N THR A 73 26.47 -26.54 -14.27
CA THR A 73 26.39 -26.91 -15.70
C THR A 73 27.68 -27.58 -16.17
N SER A 74 28.84 -27.03 -15.80
CA SER A 74 30.13 -27.66 -16.11
C SER A 74 30.30 -29.02 -15.41
N ALA A 75 29.86 -29.15 -14.16
CA ALA A 75 29.86 -30.43 -13.45
C ALA A 75 28.95 -31.48 -14.12
N ARG A 76 27.73 -31.11 -14.51
CA ARG A 76 26.81 -32.00 -15.25
C ARG A 76 27.37 -32.38 -16.62
N ALA A 77 27.94 -31.44 -17.36
CA ALA A 77 28.58 -31.69 -18.65
C ALA A 77 29.82 -32.59 -18.53
N ALA A 78 30.57 -32.51 -17.42
CA ALA A 78 31.72 -33.38 -17.16
C ALA A 78 31.31 -34.84 -16.90
N ARG A 79 30.12 -35.09 -16.34
CA ARG A 79 29.59 -36.46 -16.13
C ARG A 79 29.23 -37.18 -17.42
N LEU A 80 28.94 -36.45 -18.51
CA LEU A 80 28.62 -37.06 -19.79
C LEU A 80 29.86 -37.70 -20.40
N PRO A 81 29.80 -38.98 -20.81
CA PRO A 81 30.93 -39.65 -21.43
C PRO A 81 31.24 -39.00 -22.78
N LYS A 82 32.52 -38.65 -22.98
CA LYS A 82 33.03 -37.94 -24.17
C LYS A 82 33.80 -38.88 -25.08
N GLY A 83 33.97 -38.48 -26.35
CA GLY A 83 34.75 -39.22 -27.34
C GLY A 83 34.27 -40.66 -27.56
N VAL A 84 35.21 -41.58 -27.72
CA VAL A 84 34.96 -43.00 -28.05
C VAL A 84 34.15 -43.72 -26.96
N SER A 85 34.36 -43.38 -25.69
CA SER A 85 33.55 -43.87 -24.55
C SER A 85 32.10 -43.40 -24.65
N GLY A 86 31.87 -42.18 -25.16
CA GLY A 86 30.53 -41.66 -25.43
C GLY A 86 29.75 -42.49 -26.46
N LEU A 87 30.41 -42.94 -27.53
CA LEU A 87 29.80 -43.81 -28.54
C LEU A 87 29.43 -45.18 -27.94
N TRP A 88 30.31 -45.77 -27.13
CA TRP A 88 30.04 -47.03 -26.43
C TRP A 88 28.92 -46.91 -25.38
N SER A 89 28.85 -45.78 -24.68
CA SER A 89 27.81 -45.53 -23.68
C SER A 89 26.41 -45.39 -24.27
N ARG A 90 26.31 -45.01 -25.56
CA ARG A 90 25.05 -44.94 -26.30
C ARG A 90 24.54 -46.34 -26.66
N ILE A 91 25.45 -47.22 -27.07
CA ILE A 91 25.13 -48.63 -27.36
C ILE A 91 24.68 -49.35 -26.08
N THR A 92 25.34 -49.10 -24.95
CA THR A 92 25.01 -49.72 -23.65
C THR A 92 23.86 -49.04 -22.90
N GLY A 93 23.25 -47.98 -23.46
CA GLY A 93 22.16 -47.21 -22.83
C GLY A 93 22.57 -46.37 -21.60
N LYS A 94 23.82 -46.49 -21.13
CA LYS A 94 24.36 -45.71 -20.00
C LYS A 94 24.28 -44.20 -20.24
N TYR A 95 24.42 -43.76 -21.49
CA TYR A 95 24.29 -42.35 -21.87
C TYR A 95 22.92 -41.76 -21.49
N SER A 96 21.84 -42.50 -21.77
CA SER A 96 20.47 -42.06 -21.48
C SER A 96 20.25 -41.89 -19.98
N LYS A 97 20.76 -42.81 -19.16
CA LYS A 97 20.64 -42.74 -17.68
C LYS A 97 21.35 -41.52 -17.10
N ILE A 98 22.57 -41.23 -17.57
CA ILE A 98 23.33 -40.04 -17.12
C ILE A 98 22.64 -38.76 -17.57
N ARG A 99 22.08 -38.75 -18.79
CA ARG A 99 21.32 -37.62 -19.30
C ARG A 99 20.06 -37.35 -18.45
N THR A 100 19.26 -38.37 -18.16
CA THR A 100 18.05 -38.20 -17.33
C THR A 100 18.39 -37.71 -15.93
N GLN A 101 19.50 -38.17 -15.35
CA GLN A 101 19.98 -37.67 -14.06
C GLN A 101 20.38 -36.19 -14.14
N ASN A 102 21.14 -35.80 -15.17
CA ASN A 102 21.54 -34.41 -15.38
C ASN A 102 20.34 -33.49 -15.63
N GLU A 103 19.29 -33.97 -16.31
CA GLU A 103 18.04 -33.24 -16.54
C GLU A 103 17.25 -33.05 -15.23
N LEU A 104 17.17 -34.08 -14.39
CA LEU A 104 16.53 -33.99 -13.08
C LEU A 104 17.29 -33.04 -12.15
N ASP A 105 18.63 -33.13 -12.11
CA ASP A 105 19.48 -32.21 -11.36
C ASP A 105 19.30 -30.76 -11.88
N ALA A 106 19.21 -30.57 -13.20
CA ALA A 106 18.94 -29.26 -13.81
C ALA A 106 17.65 -28.64 -13.29
N TRP A 107 16.59 -29.46 -13.27
CA TRP A 107 15.25 -29.04 -12.90
C TRP A 107 15.15 -28.74 -11.40
N GLN A 108 15.82 -29.52 -10.56
CA GLN A 108 15.92 -29.24 -9.13
C GLN A 108 16.65 -27.93 -8.85
N SER A 109 17.80 -27.70 -9.48
CA SER A 109 18.53 -26.43 -9.35
C SER A 109 17.67 -25.24 -9.81
N TYR A 110 16.99 -25.37 -10.95
CA TYR A 110 16.10 -24.33 -11.46
C TYR A 110 14.96 -24.01 -10.50
N THR A 111 14.28 -25.03 -9.98
CA THR A 111 13.17 -24.87 -9.02
C THR A 111 13.66 -24.20 -7.74
N ARG A 112 14.84 -24.57 -7.23
CA ARG A 112 15.45 -23.93 -6.07
C ARG A 112 15.75 -22.45 -6.31
N ASP A 113 16.41 -22.12 -7.43
CA ASP A 113 16.75 -20.73 -7.78
C ASP A 113 15.49 -19.87 -8.02
N GLN A 114 14.43 -20.48 -8.55
CA GLN A 114 13.13 -19.84 -8.69
C GLN A 114 12.50 -19.55 -7.32
N ALA A 115 12.50 -20.51 -6.40
CA ALA A 115 11.99 -20.32 -5.04
C ALA A 115 12.77 -19.23 -4.27
N GLU A 116 14.10 -19.16 -4.44
CA GLU A 116 14.93 -18.10 -3.85
C GLU A 116 14.55 -16.70 -4.38
N ARG A 117 14.31 -16.59 -5.70
CA ARG A 117 13.85 -15.34 -6.32
C ARG A 117 12.47 -14.94 -5.82
N ASP A 118 11.54 -15.88 -5.72
CA ASP A 118 10.18 -15.63 -5.21
C ASP A 118 10.19 -15.21 -3.73
N ALA A 119 11.04 -15.83 -2.91
CA ALA A 119 11.24 -15.45 -1.52
C ALA A 119 11.81 -14.02 -1.40
N LEU A 120 12.74 -13.64 -2.27
CA LEU A 120 13.25 -12.26 -2.32
C LEU A 120 12.15 -11.27 -2.75
N VAL A 121 11.40 -11.61 -3.80
CA VAL A 121 10.32 -10.74 -4.33
C VAL A 121 9.22 -10.54 -3.29
N SER A 122 8.76 -11.60 -2.63
CA SER A 122 7.74 -11.52 -1.58
C SER A 122 8.17 -10.61 -0.43
N ARG A 123 9.38 -10.78 0.10
CA ARG A 123 9.95 -9.89 1.13
C ARG A 123 9.96 -8.43 0.68
N GLN A 124 10.43 -8.17 -0.55
CA GLN A 124 10.52 -6.80 -1.08
C GLN A 124 9.13 -6.19 -1.33
N LEU A 125 8.14 -6.99 -1.71
CA LEU A 125 6.75 -6.56 -1.83
C LEU A 125 6.15 -6.18 -0.47
N ASP A 126 6.39 -6.97 0.57
CA ASP A 126 5.91 -6.68 1.92
C ASP A 126 6.49 -5.37 2.46
N GLU A 127 7.79 -5.16 2.31
CA GLU A 127 8.47 -3.90 2.68
C GLU A 127 7.87 -2.70 1.93
N ARG A 128 7.65 -2.86 0.62
CA ARG A 128 7.02 -1.83 -0.21
C ARG A 128 5.60 -1.54 0.25
N GLN A 129 4.82 -2.56 0.59
CA GLN A 129 3.45 -2.39 1.08
C GLN A 129 3.43 -1.61 2.40
N GLN A 130 4.33 -1.93 3.34
CA GLN A 130 4.42 -1.21 4.61
C GLN A 130 4.73 0.27 4.41
N LEU A 131 5.71 0.60 3.54
CA LEU A 131 6.03 1.99 3.18
C LEU A 131 4.84 2.69 2.51
N GLN A 132 4.13 2.02 1.61
CA GLN A 132 2.94 2.57 0.97
C GLN A 132 1.80 2.82 1.94
N ARG A 133 1.59 1.94 2.92
CA ARG A 133 0.58 2.14 3.99
C ARG A 133 0.92 3.38 4.80
N ALA A 134 2.18 3.56 5.19
CA ALA A 134 2.63 4.75 5.91
C ALA A 134 2.41 6.05 5.10
N ILE A 135 2.75 6.04 3.80
CA ILE A 135 2.51 7.19 2.90
C ILE A 135 1.01 7.50 2.80
N LYS A 136 0.18 6.47 2.59
CA LYS A 136 -1.28 6.64 2.49
C LYS A 136 -1.87 7.18 3.79
N GLN A 137 -1.43 6.68 4.93
CA GLN A 137 -1.88 7.15 6.23
C GLN A 137 -1.52 8.62 6.46
N MET A 138 -0.29 9.03 6.14
CA MET A 138 0.13 10.43 6.25
C MET A 138 -0.68 11.35 5.35
N ARG A 139 -0.96 10.93 4.10
CA ARG A 139 -1.81 11.69 3.17
C ARG A 139 -3.25 11.80 3.68
N LYS A 140 -3.79 10.70 4.22
CA LYS A 140 -5.12 10.67 4.81
C LYS A 140 -5.24 11.62 6.00
N GLN A 141 -4.28 11.57 6.93
CA GLN A 141 -4.24 12.47 8.09
C GLN A 141 -4.24 13.93 7.64
N ARG A 142 -3.34 14.32 6.71
CA ARG A 142 -3.35 15.68 6.15
C ARG A 142 -4.69 16.09 5.56
N SER A 143 -5.34 15.20 4.80
CA SER A 143 -6.65 15.50 4.21
C SER A 143 -7.76 15.63 5.27
N GLN A 144 -7.68 14.84 6.34
CA GLN A 144 -8.61 14.91 7.47
C GLN A 144 -8.41 16.21 8.25
N ASP A 145 -7.16 16.57 8.59
CA ASP A 145 -6.84 17.82 9.30
C ASP A 145 -7.37 19.04 8.53
N ILE A 146 -7.21 19.06 7.20
CA ILE A 146 -7.74 20.14 6.36
C ILE A 146 -9.27 20.12 6.33
N ALA A 147 -9.90 18.95 6.21
CA ALA A 147 -11.36 18.83 6.19
C ALA A 147 -12.00 19.25 7.53
N ASP A 148 -11.40 18.86 8.65
CA ASP A 148 -11.86 19.21 10.00
C ASP A 148 -11.80 20.73 10.21
N LEU A 149 -10.72 21.39 9.78
CA LEU A 149 -10.63 22.86 9.78
C LEU A 149 -11.74 23.52 8.95
N HIS A 150 -12.04 22.97 7.76
CA HIS A 150 -13.13 23.48 6.93
C HIS A 150 -14.51 23.28 7.60
N ASN A 151 -14.72 22.14 8.25
CA ASN A 151 -15.96 21.83 8.95
C ASN A 151 -16.17 22.75 10.16
N GLU A 152 -15.14 22.96 10.98
CA GLU A 152 -15.18 23.89 12.13
C GLU A 152 -15.51 25.31 11.69
N LEU A 153 -14.89 25.79 10.61
CA LEU A 153 -15.20 27.10 10.04
C LEU A 153 -16.65 27.17 9.57
N SER A 154 -17.14 26.16 8.86
CA SER A 154 -18.52 26.13 8.38
C SER A 154 -19.53 26.16 9.54
N ALA A 155 -19.27 25.41 10.61
CA ALA A 155 -20.11 25.38 11.80
C ALA A 155 -20.13 26.73 12.52
N TYR A 156 -18.98 27.38 12.64
CA TYR A 156 -18.86 28.71 13.22
C TYR A 156 -19.60 29.77 12.40
N LEU A 157 -19.39 29.81 11.08
CA LEU A 157 -20.09 30.76 10.18
C LEU A 157 -21.61 30.56 10.17
N MET A 158 -22.08 29.32 10.30
CA MET A 158 -23.51 29.00 10.44
C MET A 158 -24.07 29.44 11.80
N MET A 159 -23.31 29.27 12.87
CA MET A 159 -23.67 29.73 14.21
C MET A 159 -23.74 31.26 14.27
N GLU A 160 -22.76 31.95 13.70
CA GLU A 160 -22.67 33.42 13.69
C GLU A 160 -23.74 34.08 12.82
N ARG A 161 -24.14 33.43 11.71
CA ARG A 161 -25.27 33.89 10.86
C ARG A 161 -26.66 33.68 11.49
N GLY A 162 -26.74 33.14 12.72
CA GLY A 162 -28.02 32.96 13.42
C GLY A 162 -28.84 31.76 12.94
N TYR A 163 -28.27 30.86 12.13
CA TYR A 163 -28.93 29.61 11.72
C TYR A 163 -28.86 28.50 12.79
N ALA A 164 -28.47 28.84 14.02
CA ALA A 164 -28.13 27.89 15.08
C ALA A 164 -29.32 27.20 15.78
N ALA A 165 -30.58 27.46 15.41
CA ALA A 165 -31.72 26.74 16.00
C ALA A 165 -32.43 25.76 15.05
N THR A 166 -32.24 25.84 13.73
CA THR A 166 -33.09 25.10 12.78
C THR A 166 -32.37 23.99 11.99
N ALA A 167 -31.03 23.97 11.94
CA ALA A 167 -30.29 22.96 11.19
C ALA A 167 -30.06 21.64 11.94
N LYS A 168 -29.99 21.66 13.28
CA LYS A 168 -29.88 20.42 14.09
C LYS A 168 -31.22 19.69 14.27
N VAL A 169 -32.35 20.39 14.17
CA VAL A 169 -33.68 19.78 14.32
C VAL A 169 -34.06 18.90 13.12
N LYS A 170 -33.62 19.24 11.89
CA LYS A 170 -33.94 18.43 10.70
C LYS A 170 -33.04 17.19 10.52
N ALA A 171 -31.83 17.18 11.07
CA ALA A 171 -30.94 16.03 10.96
C ALA A 171 -31.37 14.85 11.86
N ASP A 172 -32.06 15.12 12.96
CA ASP A 172 -32.59 14.09 13.86
C ASP A 172 -33.97 13.56 13.44
N LEU A 173 -34.79 14.35 12.74
CA LEU A 173 -36.05 13.86 12.12
C LEU A 173 -35.82 13.01 10.86
N GLY A 174 -34.68 13.14 10.18
CA GLY A 174 -34.35 12.38 8.97
C GLY A 174 -33.72 11.00 9.21
N LYS A 175 -33.43 10.63 10.47
CA LYS A 175 -32.80 9.35 10.82
C LYS A 175 -33.78 8.25 11.24
N GLN A 176 -35.09 8.52 11.23
CA GLN A 176 -36.12 7.52 11.60
C GLN A 176 -36.89 6.89 10.43
N SER A 177 -36.69 7.33 9.18
CA SER A 177 -37.12 6.60 7.98
C SER A 177 -35.95 6.65 6.99
N GLU A 178 -35.20 5.59 6.70
CA GLU A 178 -35.65 4.39 6.01
C GLU A 178 -34.69 3.22 6.36
N LYS A 179 -35.18 2.23 7.10
CA LYS A 179 -34.62 0.87 7.01
C LYS A 179 -35.30 0.19 5.83
N SER A 180 -34.73 0.35 4.63
CA SER A 180 -35.19 -0.36 3.44
C SER A 180 -35.00 -1.89 3.61
N PRO A 181 -36.01 -2.75 3.35
CA PRO A 181 -35.95 -4.20 3.60
C PRO A 181 -35.05 -5.03 2.69
N ARG A 182 -34.16 -4.44 1.87
CA ARG A 182 -33.52 -5.16 0.75
C ARG A 182 -32.19 -5.86 1.02
N ASP A 183 -31.57 -5.69 2.19
CA ASP A 183 -30.27 -6.34 2.48
C ASP A 183 -30.34 -7.65 3.28
N ARG A 184 -31.53 -8.13 3.66
CA ARG A 184 -31.66 -9.41 4.40
C ARG A 184 -31.57 -10.67 3.52
N ILE A 185 -31.46 -10.55 2.20
CA ILE A 185 -31.49 -11.71 1.29
C ILE A 185 -30.08 -12.24 0.95
N ARG A 186 -29.00 -11.47 1.14
CA ARG A 186 -27.64 -11.91 0.77
C ARG A 186 -26.82 -12.57 1.88
N GLU A 187 -27.28 -12.57 3.13
CA GLU A 187 -26.58 -13.22 4.25
C GLU A 187 -27.04 -14.64 4.54
N ARG A 188 -28.13 -15.13 3.91
CA ARG A 188 -28.63 -16.49 4.17
C ARG A 188 -27.99 -17.58 3.30
N ASP A 189 -27.22 -17.21 2.28
CA ASP A 189 -26.71 -18.14 1.25
C ASP A 189 -25.21 -18.45 1.34
N ARG A 190 -24.50 -17.93 2.36
CA ARG A 190 -23.07 -18.25 2.60
C ARG A 190 -22.81 -19.12 3.82
N SER A 191 -23.87 -19.58 4.47
CA SER A 191 -23.82 -20.41 5.68
C SER A 191 -24.24 -21.86 5.39
N LYS A 192 -23.79 -22.41 4.26
CA LYS A 192 -23.97 -23.83 3.96
C LYS A 192 -22.84 -24.36 3.08
N ASP A 193 -21.61 -24.15 3.52
CA ASP A 193 -20.50 -25.00 3.10
C ASP A 193 -19.54 -25.22 4.27
N LYS A 194 -20.03 -26.02 5.22
CA LYS A 194 -19.22 -26.67 6.24
C LYS A 194 -19.47 -28.17 6.09
N GLY A 195 -19.08 -28.70 4.94
CA GLY A 195 -18.88 -30.12 4.74
C GLY A 195 -17.62 -30.53 5.50
N SER A 196 -17.82 -31.06 6.70
CA SER A 196 -16.89 -32.02 7.28
C SER A 196 -16.94 -33.27 6.42
N ASP A 197 -15.80 -33.70 5.88
CA ASP A 197 -15.52 -35.12 5.76
C ASP A 197 -14.05 -35.38 6.06
N PHE A 198 -13.88 -36.31 6.98
CA PHE A 198 -12.70 -36.86 7.61
C PHE A 198 -12.17 -37.99 6.70
N ASN A 199 -10.90 -37.96 6.27
CA ASN A 199 -9.80 -38.88 6.66
C ASN A 199 -9.89 -40.32 6.06
N PRO A 200 -8.82 -41.13 5.94
CA PRO A 200 -7.38 -40.95 6.17
C PRO A 200 -6.50 -41.01 4.91
#